data_AF-A0A534UN85-F1
#
_entry.id   AF-A0A534UN85-F1
#
_cell.length_a   1.000
_cell.length_b   1.000
_cell.length_c   1.000
_cell.angle_alpha   90.00
_cell.angle_beta   90.00
_cell.angle_gamma   90.00
#
_symmetry.space_group_name_H-M   'P 1'
#
loop_
_entity.id
_entity.type
_entity.pdbx_description
1 polymer ?
#
loop_
_entity_poly.entity_id
_entity_poly.type
_entity_poly.pdbx_seq_one_letter_code
_entity_poly.pdbx_strand_id
1 'polypeptide(L)' 'NDALRGTRGGPEAYDGVAELWWESREALAAAIATPEGQRAGEELLDDERRFIDLARSPLWLAEEHPIVAETR' A
#
# COMPACT_ATOMS: atom_id res chain seq x y z
N ASN A 1 21.67 1.92 0.93
CA ASN A 1 21.28 2.94 1.93
C ASN A 1 21.52 2.52 3.39
N ASP A 2 22.24 1.42 3.66
CA ASP A 2 22.27 0.83 5.01
C ASP A 2 22.99 1.67 6.05
N ALA A 3 24.06 2.38 5.65
CA ALA A 3 24.73 3.33 6.54
C ALA A 3 23.76 4.41 7.06
N LEU A 4 22.94 5.00 6.18
CA LEU A 4 21.96 6.03 6.55
C LEU A 4 20.84 5.46 7.43
N ARG A 5 20.31 4.28 7.07
CA ARG A 5 19.32 3.55 7.88
C ARG A 5 19.83 3.30 9.30
N GLY A 6 21.06 2.80 9.42
CA GLY A 6 21.68 2.42 10.69
C GLY A 6 21.80 3.59 11.65
N THR A 7 22.09 4.80 11.16
CA THR A 7 22.20 6.00 12.03
C THR A 7 20.90 6.37 12.75
N ARG A 8 19.74 5.91 12.26
CA ARG A 8 18.42 6.23 12.84
C ARG A 8 17.72 5.02 13.47
N GLY A 9 18.40 3.87 13.56
CA GLY A 9 17.78 2.63 14.03
C GLY A 9 16.58 2.18 13.17
N GLY A 10 16.59 2.52 11.87
CA GLY A 10 15.49 2.17 10.97
C GLY A 10 15.36 0.65 10.74
N PRO A 11 14.15 0.15 10.43
CA PRO A 11 13.90 -1.27 10.16
C PRO A 11 14.66 -1.72 8.90
N GLU A 12 14.61 -3.01 8.55
CA GLU A 12 15.16 -3.52 7.28
C GLU A 12 14.51 -2.84 6.04
N ALA A 13 15.16 -2.91 4.87
CA ALA A 13 14.57 -2.36 3.64
C ALA A 13 13.38 -3.21 3.24
N TYR A 14 12.36 -2.56 2.71
CA TYR A 14 11.42 -3.26 1.86
C TYR A 14 12.02 -3.43 0.47
N ASP A 15 11.77 -4.57 -0.16
CA ASP A 15 12.22 -4.88 -1.52
C ASP A 15 11.39 -4.14 -2.59
N GLY A 16 10.22 -3.61 -2.22
CA GLY A 16 9.33 -2.85 -3.10
C GLY A 16 8.17 -2.20 -2.36
N VAL A 17 7.37 -1.44 -3.10
CA VAL A 17 6.10 -0.84 -2.65
C VAL A 17 5.06 -0.99 -3.75
N ALA A 18 3.84 -1.33 -3.36
CA ALA A 18 2.66 -1.28 -4.21
C ALA A 18 1.68 -0.26 -3.61
N GLU A 19 1.02 0.51 -4.46
CA GLU A 19 0.07 1.53 -4.05
C GLU A 19 -1.14 1.47 -4.97
N LEU A 20 -2.32 1.57 -4.36
CA LEU A 20 -3.61 1.53 -5.03
C LEU A 20 -4.34 2.83 -4.69
N TRP A 21 -4.99 3.40 -5.70
CA TRP A 21 -5.71 4.68 -5.58
C TRP A 21 -7.20 4.48 -5.78
N TRP A 22 -7.98 5.20 -4.98
CA TRP A 22 -9.43 5.27 -5.07
C TRP A 22 -9.86 6.72 -5.00
N GLU A 23 -10.96 7.05 -5.69
CA GLU A 23 -11.54 8.40 -5.71
C GLU A 23 -11.95 8.88 -4.30
N SER A 24 -12.38 7.96 -3.43
CA SER A 24 -12.68 8.26 -2.03
C SER A 24 -12.66 7.00 -1.16
N ARG A 25 -12.70 7.19 0.16
CA ARG A 25 -12.81 6.10 1.13
C ARG A 25 -14.13 5.34 1.00
N GLU A 26 -15.21 6.03 0.64
CA GLU A 26 -16.52 5.45 0.38
C GLU A 26 -16.51 4.60 -0.89
N ALA A 27 -15.81 5.06 -1.94
CA ALA A 27 -15.65 4.31 -3.17
C ALA A 27 -14.90 2.99 -2.92
N LEU A 28 -13.81 3.02 -2.14
CA LEU A 28 -13.11 1.83 -1.68
C LEU A 28 -14.06 0.89 -0.91
N ALA A 29 -14.76 1.40 0.11
CA ALA A 29 -15.66 0.60 0.93
C ALA A 29 -16.79 -0.04 0.12
N ALA A 30 -17.36 0.70 -0.83
CA ALA A 30 -18.40 0.20 -1.72
C ALA A 30 -17.85 -0.90 -2.66
N ALA A 31 -16.65 -0.70 -3.22
CA ALA A 31 -16.02 -1.69 -4.11
C ALA A 31 -15.76 -3.01 -3.38
N ILE A 32 -15.13 -2.96 -2.20
CA ILE A 32 -14.83 -4.19 -1.44
C ILE A 32 -16.09 -4.86 -0.90
N ALA A 33 -17.22 -4.16 -0.74
CA ALA A 33 -18.46 -4.77 -0.26
C ALA A 33 -19.17 -5.65 -1.32
N THR A 34 -18.70 -5.65 -2.58
CA THR A 34 -19.29 -6.45 -3.67
C THR A 34 -18.69 -7.86 -3.75
N PRO A 35 -19.44 -8.88 -4.22
CA PRO A 35 -18.88 -10.20 -4.49
C PRO A 35 -17.72 -10.17 -5.49
N GLU A 36 -17.78 -9.30 -6.50
CA GLU A 36 -16.73 -9.09 -7.48
C GLU A 36 -15.46 -8.52 -6.83
N GLY A 37 -15.60 -7.53 -5.95
CA GLY A 37 -14.48 -6.93 -5.22
C GLY A 37 -13.82 -7.89 -4.25
N GLN A 38 -14.61 -8.71 -3.54
CA GLN A 38 -14.07 -9.75 -2.65
C GLN A 38 -13.27 -10.79 -3.44
N ARG A 39 -13.82 -11.28 -4.56
CA ARG A 39 -13.11 -12.21 -5.45
C ARG A 39 -11.84 -11.61 -6.04
N ALA A 40 -11.86 -10.35 -6.45
CA ALA A 40 -10.66 -9.67 -6.92
C ALA A 40 -9.58 -9.57 -5.83
N GLY A 41 -9.98 -9.35 -4.56
CA GLY A 41 -9.07 -9.35 -3.42
C GLY A 41 -8.45 -10.72 -3.14
N GLU A 42 -9.23 -11.80 -3.26
CA GLU A 42 -8.74 -13.18 -3.15
C GLU A 42 -7.74 -13.52 -4.26
N GLU A 43 -8.08 -13.18 -5.51
CA GLU A 43 -7.20 -13.38 -6.68
C GLU A 43 -5.88 -12.62 -6.52
N LEU A 44 -5.93 -11.37 -6.04
CA LEU A 44 -4.75 -10.57 -5.75
C LEU A 44 -3.90 -11.22 -4.66
N LEU A 45 -4.50 -11.63 -3.53
CA LEU A 45 -3.79 -12.27 -2.42
C LEU A 45 -3.11 -13.58 -2.86
N ASP A 46 -3.76 -14.37 -3.69
CA ASP A 46 -3.20 -15.63 -4.21
C ASP A 46 -2.05 -15.41 -5.19
N ASP A 47 -2.06 -14.32 -5.96
CA ASP A 47 -0.93 -13.93 -6.79
C ASP A 47 0.23 -13.40 -5.94
N GLU A 48 -0.04 -12.51 -5.00
CA GLU A 48 0.97 -11.94 -4.10
C GLU A 48 1.71 -13.01 -3.30
N ARG A 49 1.03 -14.07 -2.85
CA ARG A 49 1.67 -15.22 -2.17
C ARG A 49 2.79 -15.89 -2.97
N ARG A 50 2.85 -15.69 -4.30
CA ARG A 50 3.88 -16.28 -5.16
C ARG A 50 5.20 -15.52 -5.08
N PHE A 51 5.19 -14.24 -4.71
CA PHE A 51 6.37 -13.37 -4.79
C PHE A 51 6.54 -12.37 -3.64
N ILE A 52 5.53 -12.17 -2.78
CA ILE A 52 5.56 -11.27 -1.62
C ILE A 52 5.64 -12.10 -0.33
N ASP A 53 6.56 -11.72 0.56
CA ASP A 53 6.57 -12.18 1.95
C ASP A 53 5.52 -11.44 2.77
N LEU A 54 4.31 -11.99 2.82
CA LEU A 54 3.16 -11.36 3.49
C LEU A 54 3.40 -11.08 4.99
N ALA A 55 4.21 -11.88 5.68
CA ALA A 55 4.49 -11.68 7.10
C ALA A 55 5.36 -10.43 7.35
N ARG A 56 6.14 -10.02 6.34
CA ARG A 56 7.01 -8.83 6.37
C ARG A 56 6.49 -7.70 5.47
N SER A 57 5.29 -7.83 4.90
CA SER A 57 4.66 -6.84 4.02
C SER A 57 3.42 -6.20 4.70
N PRO A 58 3.59 -5.09 5.44
CA PRO A 58 2.47 -4.41 6.08
C PRO A 58 1.63 -3.63 5.06
N LEU A 59 0.31 -3.59 5.29
CA LEU A 59 -0.64 -2.78 4.51
C LEU A 59 -1.22 -1.67 5.37
N TRP A 60 -1.40 -0.48 4.79
CA TRP A 60 -2.05 0.66 5.44
C TRP A 60 -2.97 1.39 4.48
N LEU A 61 -3.95 2.11 5.02
CA LEU A 61 -4.76 3.07 4.29
C LEU A 61 -4.24 4.47 4.60
N ALA A 62 -4.07 5.29 3.56
CA ALA A 62 -3.64 6.68 3.67
C ALA A 62 -4.71 7.61 3.12
N GLU A 63 -4.66 8.87 3.56
CA GLU A 63 -5.41 9.99 2.99
C GLU A 63 -4.41 10.94 2.35
N GLU A 64 -4.71 11.41 1.14
CA GLU A 64 -3.84 12.35 0.44
C GLU A 64 -3.92 13.74 1.07
N HIS A 65 -2.77 14.29 1.45
CA HIS A 65 -2.62 15.69 1.85
C HIS A 65 -1.79 16.42 0.80
N PRO A 66 -2.43 17.06 -0.20
CA PRO A 66 -1.71 17.70 -1.29
C PRO A 66 -0.88 18.88 -0.78
N ILE A 67 0.43 18.83 -1.02
CA ILE A 67 1.34 19.94 -0.74
C ILE A 67 1.50 20.75 -2.03
N VAL A 68 0.73 21.82 -2.16
CA VAL A 68 0.86 22.78 -3.26
C VAL A 68 1.84 23.88 -2.90
N ALA A 69 2.91 24.04 -3.69
CA ALA A 69 3.74 25.23 -3.62
C ALA A 69 2.98 26.39 -4.30
N GLU A 70 2.83 27.54 -3.64
CA GLU A 70 2.42 28.75 -4.34
C GLU A 70 3.45 29.05 -5.44
N THR A 71 3.01 28.92 -6.69
CA THR A 71 3.80 29.43 -7.82
C THR A 71 3.56 30.92 -7.86
N ARG A 72 4.53 31.71 -7.40
CA ARG A 72 4.50 33.16 -7.48
C ARG A 72 4.97 33.64 -8.86
#